data_AF-A0A6A6IYT1-F1
#
_entry.id   AF-A0A6A6IYT1-F1
#
_cell.length_a   1.000
_cell.length_b   1.000
_cell.length_c   1.000
_cell.angle_alpha   90.00
_cell.angle_beta   90.00
_cell.angle_gamma   90.00
#
_symmetry.space_group_name_H-M   'P 1'
#
loop_
_entity.id
_entity.type
_entity.pdbx_description
1 polymer ?
#
loop_
_entity_poly.entity_id
_entity_poly.type
_entity_poly.pdbx_seq_one_letter_code
_entity_poly.pdbx_strand_id
1 'polypeptide(L)'
;MENVRSIPVPKIVEELLNTRKPTRIAVFVRAKSPLYPLLPDQVVRTACSTLGVSAGDSHPTPLVVEKWDRLDVLAFDVFHAAYNPSTAHHEASLPVVLVDYGKRYSVVKAAGPDFQKEVNVAVAREHNLNGWDARPPYVVDHTGTKVPTYPNPRDLITLRSKSAVQSP
;
A
#
# COMPACT_ATOMS: atom_id res chain seq x y z
N MET A 1 -5.96 3.10 25.64
CA MET A 1 -5.76 2.49 24.30
C MET A 1 -6.42 1.13 24.35
N GLU A 2 -7.51 0.91 23.59
CA GLU A 2 -8.13 -0.41 23.52
C GLU A 2 -7.13 -1.41 22.93
N ASN A 3 -6.93 -2.52 23.63
CA ASN A 3 -6.06 -3.62 23.21
C ASN A 3 -6.55 -4.14 21.85
N VAL A 4 -5.80 -3.86 20.79
CA VAL A 4 -5.88 -4.64 19.55
C VAL A 4 -5.59 -6.07 19.96
N ARG A 5 -6.62 -6.94 19.96
CA ARG A 5 -6.45 -8.37 20.24
C ARG A 5 -5.29 -8.90 19.39
N SER A 6 -4.39 -9.69 19.97
CA SER A 6 -3.24 -10.26 19.26
C SER A 6 -3.73 -10.95 17.98
N ILE A 7 -3.38 -10.38 16.83
CA ILE A 7 -3.80 -10.90 15.53
C ILE A 7 -2.89 -12.09 15.23
N PRO A 8 -3.44 -13.31 15.03
CA PRO A 8 -2.60 -14.46 14.74
C PRO A 8 -1.93 -14.26 13.38
N VAL A 9 -0.60 -14.38 13.36
CA VAL A 9 0.20 -14.36 12.14
C VAL A 9 0.37 -15.80 11.67
N PRO A 10 -0.06 -16.16 10.45
CA PRO A 10 0.14 -17.51 9.93
C PRO A 10 1.62 -17.84 9.79
N LYS A 11 2.00 -19.10 10.07
CA LYS A 11 3.39 -19.57 9.96
C LYS A 11 4.04 -19.28 8.60
N ILE A 12 3.28 -19.39 7.51
CA ILE A 12 3.77 -19.06 6.16
C ILE A 12 4.19 -17.59 6.01
N VAL A 13 3.53 -16.67 6.73
CA VAL A 13 3.89 -15.25 6.75
C VAL A 13 5.14 -15.05 7.59
N GLU A 14 5.25 -15.73 8.74
CA GLU A 14 6.46 -15.70 9.56
C GLU A 14 7.67 -16.22 8.79
N GLU A 15 7.53 -17.38 8.13
CA GLU A 15 8.56 -17.99 7.29
C GLU A 15 8.98 -17.05 6.15
N LEU A 16 8.01 -16.41 5.48
CA LEU A 16 8.27 -15.42 4.42
C LEU A 16 9.09 -14.23 4.95
N LEU A 17 8.66 -13.61 6.05
CA LEU A 17 9.31 -12.41 6.61
C LEU A 17 10.68 -12.74 7.21
N ASN A 18 10.88 -13.94 7.76
CA ASN A 18 12.16 -14.41 8.27
C ASN A 18 13.22 -14.57 7.17
N THR A 19 12.84 -14.66 5.89
CA THR A 19 13.82 -14.63 4.79
C THR A 19 14.53 -13.28 4.66
N ARG A 20 13.99 -12.21 5.27
CA ARG A 20 14.49 -10.83 5.18
C ARG A 20 14.73 -10.35 3.75
N LYS A 21 13.94 -10.87 2.80
CA LYS A 21 13.93 -10.43 1.40
C LYS A 21 12.92 -9.29 1.22
N PRO A 22 13.13 -8.41 0.22
CA PRO A 22 12.15 -7.38 -0.13
C PRO A 22 10.73 -7.95 -0.19
N THR A 23 9.85 -7.44 0.65
CA THR A 23 8.47 -7.91 0.78
C THR A 23 7.55 -6.71 0.85
N ARG A 24 6.47 -6.74 0.09
CA ARG A 24 5.47 -5.66 0.10
C ARG A 24 4.36 -5.99 1.09
N ILE A 25 4.02 -5.03 1.93
CA ILE A 25 2.92 -5.13 2.88
C ILE A 25 1.77 -4.29 2.35
N ALA A 26 0.66 -4.95 2.02
CA ALA A 26 -0.61 -4.30 1.74
C ALA A 26 -1.41 -4.22 3.05
N VAL A 27 -1.85 -3.03 3.43
CA VAL A 27 -2.65 -2.83 4.64
C VAL A 27 -4.01 -2.29 4.27
N PHE A 28 -5.05 -3.00 4.68
CA PHE A 28 -6.44 -2.57 4.53
C PHE A 28 -6.93 -2.11 5.91
N VAL A 29 -7.36 -0.85 6.02
CA VAL A 29 -7.93 -0.29 7.25
C VAL A 29 -9.38 0.05 7.00
N ARG A 30 -10.29 -0.81 7.46
CA ARG A 30 -11.73 -0.60 7.26
C ARG A 30 -12.21 0.56 8.12
N ALA A 31 -13.20 1.32 7.66
CA ALA A 31 -13.73 2.50 8.37
C ALA A 31 -14.18 2.26 9.82
N LYS A 32 -14.54 1.02 10.15
CA LYS A 32 -14.95 0.61 11.50
C LYS A 32 -13.79 0.09 12.38
N SER A 33 -12.58 0.03 11.84
CA SER A 33 -11.36 -0.34 12.57
C SER A 33 -10.99 0.77 13.56
N PRO A 34 -10.48 0.44 14.76
CA PRO A 34 -9.91 1.44 15.66
C PRO A 34 -8.67 2.14 15.07
N LEU A 35 -8.07 1.58 14.01
CA LEU A 35 -6.92 2.19 13.33
C LEU A 35 -7.32 3.20 12.23
N TYR A 36 -8.60 3.26 11.83
CA TYR A 36 -9.05 4.15 10.78
C TYR A 36 -8.76 5.65 11.01
N PRO A 37 -8.86 6.20 12.25
CA PRO A 37 -8.51 7.61 12.48
C PRO A 37 -7.00 7.87 12.56
N LEU A 38 -6.15 6.84 12.46
CA LEU A 38 -4.70 7.00 12.61
C LEU A 38 -4.05 7.55 11.33
N LEU A 39 -2.93 8.24 11.51
CA LEU A 39 -2.10 8.69 10.40
C LEU A 39 -1.42 7.49 9.71
N PRO A 40 -1.09 7.58 8.41
CA PRO A 40 -0.46 6.49 7.66
C PRO A 40 0.78 5.90 8.34
N ASP A 41 1.68 6.73 8.86
CA ASP A 41 2.89 6.25 9.55
C ASP A 41 2.58 5.47 10.84
N GLN A 42 1.49 5.83 11.54
CA GLN A 42 1.03 5.08 12.71
C GLN A 42 0.45 3.72 12.30
N VAL A 43 -0.26 3.66 11.18
CA VAL A 43 -0.76 2.40 10.60
C VAL A 43 0.40 1.51 10.17
N VAL A 44 1.42 2.04 9.48
CA VAL A 44 2.63 1.30 9.08
C VAL A 44 3.35 0.71 10.29
N ARG A 45 3.56 1.50 11.35
CA ARG A 45 4.16 1.01 12.60
C ARG A 45 3.32 -0.10 13.25
N THR A 46 2.00 0.07 13.26
CA THR A 46 1.08 -0.93 13.81
C THR A 46 1.10 -2.23 13.00
N ALA A 47 1.18 -2.14 11.67
CA ALA A 47 1.35 -3.28 10.78
C ALA A 47 2.67 -4.00 11.01
N CYS A 48 3.79 -3.27 11.11
CA CYS A 48 5.08 -3.86 11.45
C CYS A 48 5.04 -4.60 12.80
N SER A 49 4.46 -3.97 13.83
CA SER A 49 4.29 -4.58 15.15
C SER A 49 3.39 -5.82 15.10
N THR A 50 2.32 -5.79 14.29
CA THR A 50 1.41 -6.93 14.09
C THR A 50 2.16 -8.12 13.47
N LEU A 51 3.07 -7.83 12.54
CA LEU A 51 3.87 -8.84 11.83
C LEU A 51 5.11 -9.30 12.61
N GLY A 52 5.36 -8.77 13.81
CA GLY A 52 6.57 -9.09 14.59
C GLY A 52 7.86 -8.56 13.96
N VAL A 53 7.76 -7.54 13.09
CA VAL A 53 8.90 -6.98 12.37
C VAL A 53 9.36 -5.68 13.05
N SER A 54 10.63 -5.62 13.45
CA SER A 54 11.24 -4.39 13.99
C SER A 54 11.37 -3.32 12.90
N ALA A 55 10.80 -2.13 13.12
CA ALA A 55 10.89 -1.01 12.18
C ALA A 55 12.34 -0.51 11.97
N GLY A 56 13.22 -0.69 12.97
CA GLY A 56 14.63 -0.34 12.86
C GLY A 56 15.40 -1.28 11.93
N ASP A 57 15.01 -2.55 11.88
CA ASP A 57 15.68 -3.59 11.10
C ASP A 57 15.12 -3.73 9.68
N SER A 58 13.82 -3.47 9.54
CA SER A 58 13.10 -3.72 8.29
C SER A 58 13.02 -2.51 7.37
N HIS A 59 13.34 -1.32 7.89
CA HIS A 59 13.32 -0.06 7.16
C HIS A 59 12.05 0.09 6.30
N PRO A 60 10.85 0.13 6.93
CA PRO A 60 9.60 0.21 6.21
C PRO A 60 9.58 1.47 5.33
N THR A 61 9.31 1.28 4.05
CA THR A 61 9.30 2.36 3.04
C THR A 61 7.88 2.56 2.54
N PRO A 62 7.14 3.59 3.02
CA PRO A 62 5.79 3.89 2.56
C PRO A 62 5.77 4.21 1.06
N LEU A 63 4.84 3.60 0.31
CA LEU A 63 4.75 3.74 -1.15
C LEU A 63 3.46 4.43 -1.59
N VAL A 64 2.33 3.92 -1.12
CA VAL A 64 1.00 4.38 -1.56
C VAL A 64 0.06 4.43 -0.36
N VAL A 65 -0.80 5.44 -0.33
CA VAL A 65 -1.94 5.58 0.57
C VAL A 65 -3.14 5.99 -0.28
N GLU A 66 -4.11 5.09 -0.42
CA GLU A 66 -5.40 5.40 -1.02
C GLU A 66 -6.47 5.49 0.07
N LYS A 67 -7.19 6.60 0.12
CA LYS A 67 -8.30 6.80 1.05
C LYS A 67 -9.61 6.61 0.33
N TRP A 68 -10.48 5.76 0.88
CA TRP A 68 -11.85 5.56 0.40
C TRP A 68 -12.83 5.67 1.57
N ASP A 69 -14.09 5.98 1.27
CA ASP A 69 -15.14 6.24 2.27
C ASP A 69 -15.29 5.13 3.32
N ARG A 70 -14.91 3.89 2.97
CA ARG A 70 -15.09 2.71 3.82
C ARG A 70 -13.79 1.94 4.09
N LEU A 71 -12.69 2.36 3.49
CA LEU A 71 -11.44 1.59 3.45
C LEU A 71 -10.27 2.50 3.11
N ASP A 72 -9.26 2.54 3.96
CA ASP A 72 -7.95 3.05 3.57
C ASP A 72 -7.07 1.88 3.16
N VAL A 73 -6.37 2.01 2.04
CA VAL A 73 -5.42 1.04 1.51
C VAL A 73 -4.04 1.65 1.54
N LEU A 74 -3.09 0.97 2.17
CA LEU A 74 -1.70 1.38 2.20
C LEU A 74 -0.84 0.27 1.60
N ALA A 75 0.23 0.67 0.91
CA ALA A 75 1.30 -0.23 0.50
C ALA A 75 2.64 0.32 0.96
N PHE A 76 3.46 -0.53 1.57
CA PHE A 76 4.84 -0.21 1.93
C PHE A 76 5.72 -1.43 1.77
N ASP A 77 7.00 -1.21 1.50
CA ASP A 77 7.97 -2.32 1.40
C ASP A 77 8.74 -2.45 2.73
N VAL A 78 9.06 -3.68 3.09
CA VAL A 78 10.01 -4.02 4.16
C VAL A 78 11.19 -4.79 3.57
N PHE A 79 12.36 -4.65 4.20
CA PHE A 79 13.61 -5.27 3.76
C PHE A 79 14.02 -4.93 2.31
N HIS A 80 13.57 -3.78 1.80
CA HIS A 80 13.82 -3.35 0.42
C HIS A 80 14.82 -2.18 0.36
N ALA A 81 16.01 -2.37 0.94
CA ALA A 81 17.02 -1.30 1.05
C ALA A 81 17.48 -0.74 -0.31
N ALA A 82 17.44 -1.55 -1.37
CA ALA A 82 17.80 -1.16 -2.74
C ALA A 82 16.62 -0.56 -3.54
N TYR A 83 15.52 -0.18 -2.87
CA TYR A 83 14.36 0.40 -3.53
C TYR A 83 14.74 1.69 -4.28
N ASN A 84 14.34 1.77 -5.55
CA ASN A 84 14.63 2.90 -6.43
C ASN A 84 13.34 3.48 -7.04
N PRO A 85 12.88 4.68 -6.61
CA PRO A 85 11.69 5.34 -7.16
C PRO A 85 11.76 5.64 -8.66
N SER A 86 12.96 5.73 -9.25
CA SER A 86 13.09 6.00 -10.68
C SER A 86 12.66 4.80 -11.51
N THR A 87 12.92 3.57 -11.06
CA THR A 87 12.56 2.34 -11.78
C THR A 87 11.25 1.71 -11.30
N ALA A 88 10.71 2.16 -10.17
CA ALA A 88 9.52 1.59 -9.53
C ALA A 88 8.19 1.79 -10.29
N HIS A 89 8.22 2.42 -11.47
CA HIS A 89 7.09 2.52 -12.39
C HIS A 89 6.91 1.25 -13.27
N HIS A 90 7.86 0.32 -13.20
CA HIS A 90 7.71 -1.03 -13.72
C HIS A 90 7.12 -1.96 -12.65
N GLU A 91 6.35 -2.96 -13.09
CA GLU A 91 5.82 -3.99 -12.19
C GLU A 91 6.96 -4.70 -11.45
N ALA A 92 6.89 -4.71 -10.12
CA ALA A 92 7.80 -5.48 -9.29
C ALA A 92 7.27 -6.90 -9.09
N SER A 93 8.16 -7.87 -8.89
CA SER A 93 7.78 -9.25 -8.56
C SER A 93 8.03 -9.53 -7.08
N LEU A 94 7.51 -8.66 -6.20
CA LEU A 94 7.69 -8.81 -4.75
C LEU A 94 6.61 -9.72 -4.16
N PRO A 95 6.94 -10.62 -3.21
CA PRO A 95 5.94 -11.28 -2.40
C PRO A 95 5.12 -10.24 -1.63
N VAL A 96 3.84 -10.50 -1.45
CA VAL A 96 2.91 -9.59 -0.77
C VAL A 96 2.33 -10.25 0.48
N VAL A 97 2.29 -9.51 1.59
CA VAL A 97 1.54 -9.86 2.79
C VAL A 97 0.37 -8.87 2.93
N LEU A 98 -0.85 -9.39 3.11
CA LEU A 98 -2.00 -8.57 3.46
C LEU A 98 -2.17 -8.52 4.98
N VAL A 99 -2.36 -7.31 5.51
CA VAL A 99 -2.86 -7.05 6.85
C VAL A 99 -4.19 -6.29 6.74
N ASP A 100 -5.31 -6.97 6.99
CA ASP A 100 -6.65 -6.38 6.92
C ASP A 100 -7.19 -6.14 8.33
N TYR A 101 -7.32 -4.87 8.71
CA TYR A 101 -7.84 -4.42 9.99
C TYR A 101 -9.33 -4.11 9.91
N GLY A 102 -10.14 -4.92 10.60
CA GLY A 102 -11.58 -4.72 10.75
C GLY A 102 -12.00 -4.26 12.15
N LYS A 103 -13.31 -4.14 12.36
CA LYS A 103 -13.89 -3.71 13.65
C LYS A 103 -13.61 -4.69 14.79
N ARG A 104 -13.82 -5.98 14.52
CA ARG A 104 -13.76 -7.07 15.53
C ARG A 104 -12.70 -8.11 15.21
N TYR A 105 -12.43 -8.29 13.93
CA TYR A 105 -11.48 -9.27 13.42
C TYR A 105 -10.55 -8.57 12.45
N SER A 106 -9.29 -8.94 12.55
CA SER A 106 -8.25 -8.53 11.61
C SER A 106 -7.58 -9.80 11.10
N VAL A 107 -7.10 -9.75 9.86
CA VAL A 107 -6.55 -10.91 9.15
C VAL A 107 -5.15 -10.58 8.67
N VAL A 108 -4.23 -11.51 8.89
CA VAL A 108 -2.91 -11.51 8.25
C VAL A 108 -2.84 -12.71 7.31
N LYS A 109 -2.38 -12.51 6.07
CA LYS A 109 -2.21 -13.59 5.11
C LYS A 109 -1.06 -13.31 4.14
N ALA A 110 -0.38 -14.36 3.69
CA ALA A 110 0.43 -14.30 2.48
C ALA A 110 -0.51 -14.18 1.28
N ALA A 111 -0.20 -13.30 0.34
CA ALA A 111 -0.99 -13.12 -0.87
C ALA A 111 -0.82 -14.32 -1.81
N GLY A 112 -1.91 -14.72 -2.46
CA GLY A 112 -1.82 -15.58 -3.64
C GLY A 112 -1.33 -14.81 -4.87
N PRO A 113 -0.98 -15.50 -5.97
CA PRO A 113 -0.35 -14.89 -7.15
C PRO A 113 -1.14 -13.71 -7.75
N ASP A 114 -2.47 -13.84 -7.84
CA ASP A 114 -3.30 -12.80 -8.47
C ASP A 114 -3.31 -11.52 -7.65
N PHE A 115 -3.50 -11.62 -6.32
CA PHE A 115 -3.49 -10.45 -5.44
C PHE A 115 -2.09 -9.85 -5.31
N GLN A 116 -1.05 -10.69 -5.33
CA GLN A 116 0.33 -10.22 -5.37
C GLN A 116 0.58 -9.39 -6.62
N LYS A 117 0.14 -9.87 -7.79
CA LYS A 117 0.24 -9.13 -9.05
C LYS A 117 -0.52 -7.81 -8.98
N GLU A 118 -1.76 -7.83 -8.51
CA GLU A 118 -2.61 -6.64 -8.38
C GLU A 118 -1.94 -5.54 -7.55
N VAL A 119 -1.44 -5.87 -6.37
CA VAL A 119 -0.77 -4.90 -5.48
C VAL A 119 0.53 -4.37 -6.11
N ASN A 120 1.32 -5.23 -6.78
CA ASN A 120 2.54 -4.79 -7.43
C ASN A 120 2.28 -3.86 -8.62
N VAL A 121 1.26 -4.16 -9.43
CA VAL A 121 0.81 -3.31 -10.54
C VAL A 121 0.25 -1.99 -10.03
N ALA A 122 -0.53 -2.00 -8.94
CA ALA A 122 -1.11 -0.78 -8.37
C ALA A 122 -0.03 0.21 -7.92
N VAL A 123 1.02 -0.25 -7.22
CA VAL A 123 2.14 0.61 -6.83
C VAL A 123 2.88 1.16 -8.06
N ALA A 124 3.15 0.32 -9.06
CA ALA A 124 3.80 0.76 -10.31
C ALA A 124 2.95 1.80 -11.05
N ARG A 125 1.62 1.64 -11.03
CA ARG A 125 0.67 2.61 -11.58
C ARG A 125 0.75 3.94 -10.85
N GLU A 126 0.83 3.97 -9.52
CA GLU A 126 0.96 5.23 -8.78
C GLU A 126 2.27 5.97 -9.10
N HIS A 127 3.38 5.25 -9.30
CA HIS A 127 4.59 5.86 -9.84
C HIS A 127 4.40 6.46 -11.24
N ASN A 128 3.67 5.76 -12.12
CA ASN A 128 3.36 6.27 -13.46
C ASN A 128 2.46 7.51 -13.41
N LEU A 129 1.48 7.55 -12.51
CA LEU A 129 0.53 8.66 -12.41
C LEU A 129 1.17 9.94 -11.87
N ASN A 130 2.08 9.84 -10.89
CA ASN A 130 2.60 11.01 -10.18
C ASN A 130 3.84 11.65 -10.85
N GLY A 131 4.45 11.01 -11.85
CA GLY A 131 5.57 11.58 -12.61
C GLY A 131 6.95 11.24 -12.07
N TRP A 132 8.00 11.71 -12.76
CA TRP A 132 9.40 11.37 -12.47
C TRP A 132 9.94 11.99 -11.18
N ASP A 133 9.52 13.23 -10.90
CA ASP A 133 10.01 14.02 -9.77
C ASP A 133 9.27 13.73 -8.48
N ALA A 134 8.04 13.20 -8.56
CA ALA A 134 7.26 12.86 -7.38
C ALA A 134 7.87 11.67 -6.62
N ARG A 135 7.87 11.76 -5.30
CA ARG A 135 8.40 10.75 -4.39
C ARG A 135 7.28 10.18 -3.52
N PRO A 136 7.32 8.86 -3.23
CA PRO A 136 6.36 8.26 -2.32
C PRO A 136 6.54 8.77 -0.87
N PRO A 137 5.52 8.61 0.00
CA PRO A 137 4.24 7.96 -0.29
C PRO A 137 3.34 8.81 -1.19
N TYR A 138 2.77 8.18 -2.22
CA TYR A 138 1.73 8.80 -3.05
C TYR A 138 0.39 8.72 -2.32
N VAL A 139 -0.24 9.86 -2.09
CA VAL A 139 -1.51 9.92 -1.37
C VAL A 139 -2.62 10.25 -2.34
N VAL A 140 -3.59 9.36 -2.44
CA VAL A 140 -4.77 9.51 -3.29
C VAL A 140 -6.01 9.51 -2.40
N ASP A 141 -6.79 10.58 -2.48
CA ASP A 141 -8.01 10.72 -1.68
C ASP A 141 -9.25 10.61 -2.57
N HIS A 142 -9.96 9.48 -2.46
CA HIS A 142 -11.22 9.23 -3.17
C HIS A 142 -12.46 9.62 -2.37
N THR A 143 -12.31 10.15 -1.15
CA THR A 143 -13.45 10.56 -0.30
C THR A 143 -13.98 11.95 -0.66
N GLY A 144 -13.19 12.73 -1.38
CA GLY A 144 -13.56 14.07 -1.82
C GLY A 144 -14.56 14.08 -2.97
N THR A 145 -15.23 15.21 -3.17
CA THR A 145 -16.13 15.44 -4.32
C THR A 145 -15.39 15.59 -5.64
N LYS A 146 -14.07 15.81 -5.61
CA LYS A 146 -13.22 15.95 -6.78
C LYS A 146 -12.48 14.63 -7.03
N VAL A 147 -12.60 14.13 -8.25
CA VAL A 147 -11.82 12.97 -8.71
C VAL A 147 -10.32 13.32 -8.64
N PRO A 148 -9.45 12.43 -8.12
CA PRO A 148 -8.01 12.63 -8.14
C PRO A 148 -7.50 12.95 -9.54
N THR A 149 -6.65 13.98 -9.64
CA THR A 149 -6.06 14.40 -10.91
C THR A 149 -4.56 14.30 -10.87
N TYR A 150 -3.99 13.77 -11.95
CA TYR A 150 -2.55 13.53 -12.10
C TYR A 150 -2.02 14.39 -13.23
N PRO A 151 -1.47 15.59 -12.94
CA PRO A 151 -1.13 16.56 -13.98
C PRO A 151 0.15 16.21 -14.75
N ASN A 152 0.99 15.31 -14.23
CA ASN A 152 2.30 14.98 -14.79
C ASN A 152 2.58 13.48 -14.79
N PRO A 153 1.81 12.64 -15.50
CA PRO A 153 2.09 11.21 -15.57
C PRO A 153 3.36 10.92 -16.38
N ARG A 154 4.11 9.87 -16.01
CA ARG A 154 5.29 9.38 -16.73
C ARG A 154 4.92 8.80 -18.10
N ASP A 155 3.77 8.15 -18.18
CA ASP A 155 3.25 7.56 -19.41
C ASP A 155 2.10 8.39 -20.00
N LEU A 156 2.27 8.78 -21.27
CA LEU A 156 1.33 9.57 -22.06
C LEU A 156 0.05 8.78 -22.41
N ILE A 157 0.05 7.45 -22.33
CA ILE A 157 -1.18 6.65 -22.51
C ILE A 157 -2.23 7.08 -21.47
N THR A 158 -1.81 7.42 -20.27
CA THR A 158 -2.68 7.92 -19.19
C THR A 158 -3.33 9.27 -19.49
N LEU A 159 -2.75 10.07 -20.38
CA LEU A 159 -3.30 11.38 -20.79
C LEU A 159 -4.42 11.26 -21.83
N ARG A 160 -4.53 10.13 -22.55
CA ARG A 160 -5.48 9.97 -23.66
C ARG A 160 -6.93 9.71 -23.23
N SER A 161 -7.19 9.44 -21.95
CA SER A 161 -8.55 9.22 -21.41
C SER A 161 -9.32 10.49 -21.07
N LYS A 162 -8.78 11.69 -21.37
CA LYS A 162 -9.43 13.00 -21.12
C LYS A 162 -9.89 13.75 -22.37
N SER A 163 -10.11 13.05 -23.49
CA SER A 163 -10.76 13.64 -24.67
C SER A 163 -12.02 12.87 -25.03
N ALA A 164 -13.07 13.02 -24.21
CA ALA A 164 -14.42 12.68 -24.64
C ALA A 164 -15.44 13.67 -24.05
N VAL A 165 -16.03 14.44 -24.97
CA VAL A 165 -17.26 15.22 -24.88
C VAL A 165 -17.18 16.59 -24.19
N GLN A 166 -16.81 17.61 -24.99
CA GLN A 166 -17.67 18.78 -25.14
C GLN A 166 -17.99 18.93 -26.63
N SER A 167 -19.25 18.70 -26.96
CA SER A 167 -19.87 19.11 -28.24
C SER A 167 -21.12 19.91 -27.90
N PRO A 168 -21.47 20.92 -28.72
CA PRO A 168 -22.23 22.12 -28.33
C PRO A 168 -23.69 21.86 -27.96
#